data_AF-A0A0K0FRG9-F1
#
_entry.id   AF-A0A0K0FRG9-F1
#
_cell.length_a   1.000
_cell.length_b   1.000
_cell.length_c   1.000
_cell.angle_alpha   90.00
_cell.angle_beta   90.00
_cell.angle_gamma   90.00
#
_symmetry.space_group_name_H-M   'P 1'
#
loop_
_entity.id
_entity.type
_entity.pdbx_description
1 polymer ?
#
loop_
_entity_poly.entity_id
_entity_poly.type
_entity_poly.pdbx_seq_one_letter_code
_entity_poly.pdbx_strand_id
1 'polypeptide(L)'
;MSRTDRKSRGRVPFAPINALTREIVLQIHEQVRKFCDRYQYGCIKLYERISSSYLQREHDSRCDILVITPERLNEFIFKGYVHPKKLRYVVLDEVDR
;
A
#
# COMPACT_ATOMS: atom_id res chain seq x y z
N MET A 1 -1.38 -12.55 -30.45
CA MET A 1 -0.54 -12.50 -29.23
C MET A 1 -1.04 -11.36 -28.35
N SER A 2 -1.35 -11.48 -27.06
CA SER A 2 -1.47 -12.61 -26.14
C SER A 2 -2.69 -12.37 -25.24
N ARG A 3 -3.40 -13.46 -24.93
CA ARG A 3 -4.46 -13.51 -23.91
C ARG A 3 -3.79 -13.74 -22.56
N THR A 4 -3.48 -12.67 -21.83
CA THR A 4 -3.01 -12.70 -20.42
C THR A 4 -3.09 -11.23 -19.97
N ASP A 5 -3.87 -10.76 -19.00
CA ASP A 5 -4.33 -11.30 -17.74
C ASP A 5 -5.71 -10.73 -17.43
N ARG A 6 -6.70 -11.61 -17.27
CA ARG A 6 -7.97 -11.28 -16.60
C ARG A 6 -7.94 -11.88 -15.19
N LYS A 7 -6.82 -11.75 -14.47
CA LYS A 7 -6.82 -11.89 -13.02
C LYS A 7 -7.73 -10.79 -12.48
N SER A 8 -8.60 -11.14 -11.54
CA SER A 8 -9.48 -10.20 -10.83
C SER A 8 -8.71 -8.91 -10.59
N ARG A 9 -9.22 -7.78 -11.09
CA ARG A 9 -8.58 -6.47 -10.89
C ARG A 9 -8.76 -6.10 -9.42
N GLY A 10 -7.98 -6.73 -8.55
CA GLY A 10 -7.85 -6.32 -7.15
C GLY A 10 -7.58 -4.82 -7.14
N ARG A 11 -8.18 -4.10 -6.19
CA ARG A 11 -7.89 -2.68 -6.04
C ARG A 11 -6.38 -2.54 -5.83
N VAL A 12 -5.79 -1.64 -6.60
CA VAL A 12 -4.37 -1.30 -6.50
C VAL A 12 -4.25 0.01 -5.74
N PRO A 13 -3.26 0.15 -4.85
CA PRO A 13 -3.16 1.35 -4.04
C PRO A 13 -2.83 2.53 -4.96
N PHE A 14 -3.53 3.64 -4.75
CA PHE A 14 -3.30 4.88 -5.50
C PHE A 14 -2.59 5.95 -4.66
N ALA A 15 -2.45 5.73 -3.35
CA ALA A 15 -1.82 6.67 -2.42
C ALA A 15 -0.90 5.92 -1.45
N PRO A 16 0.40 5.77 -1.77
CA PRO A 16 1.41 5.40 -0.80
C PRO A 16 1.75 6.56 0.14
N ILE A 17 1.81 6.26 1.43
CA ILE A 17 2.31 7.13 2.49
C ILE A 17 3.59 6.50 3.03
N ASN A 18 4.71 7.16 2.85
CA ASN A 18 5.99 6.69 3.34
C ASN A 18 6.24 7.17 4.76
N ALA A 19 6.71 6.28 5.62
CA ALA A 19 7.15 6.60 6.97
C ALA A 19 8.44 5.86 7.32
N LEU A 20 9.26 6.43 8.20
CA LEU A 20 10.62 5.96 8.47
C LEU A 20 10.70 4.78 9.45
N THR A 21 9.71 4.62 10.33
CA THR A 21 9.74 3.58 11.36
C THR A 21 8.43 2.80 11.43
N ARG A 22 8.50 1.60 12.03
CA ARG A 22 7.33 0.77 12.30
C ARG A 22 6.30 1.51 13.14
N GLU A 23 6.75 2.22 14.16
CA GLU A 23 5.90 2.96 15.10
C GLU A 23 5.10 4.03 14.36
N ILE A 24 5.76 4.79 13.48
CA ILE A 24 5.11 5.82 12.67
C ILE A 24 4.14 5.19 11.66
N VAL A 25 4.53 4.13 10.97
CA VAL A 25 3.64 3.40 10.05
C VAL A 25 2.36 2.93 10.76
N LEU A 26 2.50 2.39 11.98
CA LEU A 26 1.36 1.95 12.79
C LEU A 26 0.46 3.12 13.18
N GLN A 27 1.03 4.23 13.64
CA GLN A 27 0.27 5.42 14.02
C GLN A 27 -0.50 6.00 12.83
N ILE A 28 0.16 6.18 11.69
CA ILE A 28 -0.48 6.68 10.46
C ILE A 28 -1.60 5.72 10.04
N HIS A 29 -1.35 4.41 10.03
CA HIS A 29 -2.36 3.42 9.65
C HIS A 29 -3.61 3.52 10.54
N GLU A 30 -3.44 3.64 11.85
CA GLU A 30 -4.56 3.77 12.78
C GLU A 30 -5.39 5.04 12.54
N GLN A 31 -4.75 6.17 12.22
CA GLN A 31 -5.50 7.39 11.90
C GLN A 31 -6.20 7.28 10.54
N VAL A 32 -5.49 6.83 9.51
CA VAL A 32 -6.03 6.70 8.15
C VAL A 32 -7.22 5.74 8.12
N ARG A 33 -7.14 4.62 8.85
CA ARG A 33 -8.22 3.62 8.89
C ARG A 33 -9.55 4.21 9.37
N LYS A 34 -9.52 5.11 10.35
CA LYS A 34 -10.73 5.80 10.87
C LYS A 34 -11.45 6.59 9.78
N PHE A 35 -10.72 7.14 8.81
CA PHE A 35 -11.30 7.84 7.67
C PHE A 35 -11.76 6.87 6.58
N CYS A 36 -10.96 5.82 6.32
CA CYS A 36 -11.28 4.80 5.31
C CYS A 36 -12.64 4.14 5.53
N ASP A 37 -12.98 3.83 6.78
CA ASP A 37 -14.24 3.17 7.14
C ASP A 37 -15.46 3.99 6.68
N ARG A 38 -15.38 5.32 6.73
CA ARG A 38 -16.46 6.23 6.29
C ARG A 38 -16.61 6.30 4.77
N TYR A 39 -15.53 6.12 4.02
CA TYR A 39 -15.50 6.35 2.57
C TYR A 39 -15.33 5.06 1.75
N GLN A 40 -15.48 3.89 2.36
CA GLN A 40 -15.35 2.58 1.71
C GLN A 40 -13.97 2.34 1.03
N TYR A 41 -12.95 3.03 1.52
CA TYR A 41 -11.55 2.77 1.16
C TYR A 41 -10.97 1.70 2.06
N GLY A 42 -9.96 0.99 1.57
CA GLY A 42 -9.13 0.12 2.40
C GLY A 42 -7.72 0.67 2.59
N CYS A 43 -7.19 0.55 3.80
CA CYS A 43 -5.85 0.99 4.15
C CYS A 43 -5.02 -0.20 4.66
N ILE A 44 -3.89 -0.44 4.02
CA ILE A 44 -2.95 -1.51 4.38
C ILE A 44 -1.65 -0.87 4.86
N LYS A 45 -0.96 -1.55 5.78
CA LYS A 45 0.34 -1.13 6.30
C LYS A 45 1.43 -2.16 6.01
N LEU A 46 2.63 -1.69 5.69
CA LEU A 46 3.78 -2.51 5.33
C LEU A 46 5.08 -1.91 5.89
N TYR A 47 5.61 -2.49 6.96
CA TYR A 47 6.89 -2.05 7.54
C TYR A 47 7.89 -3.20 7.72
N GLU A 48 7.43 -4.45 7.73
CA GLU A 48 8.23 -5.66 7.90
C GLU A 48 8.01 -6.68 6.75
N ARG A 49 8.74 -7.80 6.78
CA ARG A 49 8.43 -8.96 5.94
C ARG A 49 7.13 -9.59 6.41
N ILE A 50 6.05 -9.25 5.73
CA ILE A 50 4.77 -9.92 5.88
C ILE A 50 4.71 -11.20 5.04
N SER A 51 3.96 -12.19 5.52
CA SER A 51 3.72 -13.43 4.76
C SER A 51 2.93 -13.14 3.48
N SER A 52 3.16 -13.93 2.43
CA SER A 52 2.39 -13.83 1.18
C SER A 52 0.88 -14.02 1.42
N SER A 53 0.52 -14.85 2.41
CA SER A 53 -0.88 -15.07 2.78
C SER A 53 -1.53 -13.84 3.42
N TYR A 54 -0.79 -13.08 4.25
CA TYR A 54 -1.25 -11.81 4.79
C TYR A 54 -1.44 -10.79 3.67
N LEU A 55 -0.43 -10.65 2.80
CA LEU A 55 -0.49 -9.72 1.67
C LEU A 55 -1.70 -10.00 0.76
N GLN A 56 -1.94 -11.28 0.46
CA GLN A 56 -3.06 -11.69 -0.38
C GLN A 56 -4.41 -11.36 0.25
N ARG A 57 -4.58 -11.66 1.55
CA ARG A 57 -5.81 -11.29 2.29
C ARG A 57 -6.06 -9.79 2.27
N GLU A 58 -5.02 -8.99 2.42
CA GLU A 58 -5.15 -7.53 2.41
C GLU A 58 -5.43 -6.99 1.00
N HIS A 59 -4.85 -7.59 -0.05
CA HIS A 59 -5.24 -7.29 -1.43
C HIS A 59 -6.71 -7.61 -1.71
N ASP A 60 -7.21 -8.71 -1.16
CA ASP A 60 -8.60 -9.12 -1.29
C ASP A 60 -9.55 -8.22 -0.47
N SER A 61 -9.08 -7.61 0.64
CA SER A 61 -9.88 -6.80 1.57
C SER A 61 -10.05 -5.33 1.18
N ARG A 62 -9.64 -4.94 -0.04
CA ARG A 62 -9.52 -3.58 -0.62
C ARG A 62 -8.20 -2.90 -0.24
N CYS A 63 -7.36 -2.67 -1.24
CA CYS A 63 -6.07 -1.98 -1.13
C CYS A 63 -6.14 -0.64 -1.88
N ASP A 64 -6.54 0.43 -1.21
CA ASP A 64 -6.67 1.77 -1.81
C ASP A 64 -5.54 2.71 -1.35
N ILE A 65 -5.24 2.69 -0.06
CA ILE A 65 -4.18 3.47 0.58
C ILE A 65 -3.14 2.51 1.17
N LEU A 66 -1.86 2.82 1.00
CA LEU A 66 -0.76 1.99 1.46
C LEU A 66 0.19 2.80 2.34
N VAL A 67 0.27 2.47 3.63
CA VAL A 67 1.26 3.06 4.54
C VAL A 67 2.48 2.15 4.58
N ILE A 68 3.65 2.62 4.16
CA ILE A 68 4.80 1.77 3.89
C ILE A 68 6.12 2.45 4.23
N THR A 69 7.19 1.69 4.46
CA THR A 69 8.56 2.25 4.50
C THR A 69 9.13 2.40 3.08
N PRO A 70 9.96 3.43 2.78
CA PRO A 70 10.49 3.64 1.43
C PRO A 70 11.18 2.42 0.81
N GLU A 71 11.98 1.69 1.61
CA GLU A 71 12.69 0.48 1.19
C GLU A 71 11.72 -0.61 0.69
N ARG A 72 10.60 -0.80 1.41
CA ARG A 72 9.59 -1.80 1.06
C ARG A 72 8.76 -1.35 -0.14
N LEU A 73 8.52 -0.06 -0.30
CA LEU A 73 7.80 0.46 -1.47
C LEU A 73 8.55 0.14 -2.77
N ASN A 74 9.87 0.31 -2.79
CA ASN A 74 10.69 -0.04 -3.94
C ASN A 74 10.59 -1.53 -4.29
N GLU A 75 10.65 -2.41 -3.29
CA GLU A 75 10.46 -3.85 -3.51
C GLU A 75 9.07 -4.18 -4.10
N PHE A 76 8.02 -3.50 -3.63
CA PHE A 76 6.65 -3.72 -4.11
C PHE A 76 6.43 -3.21 -5.53
N ILE A 77 7.07 -2.10 -5.90
CA ILE A 77 7.09 -1.60 -7.27
C ILE A 77 7.84 -2.59 -8.18
N PHE A 78 9.02 -3.04 -7.76
CA PHE A 78 9.84 -3.98 -8.54
C PHE A 78 9.14 -5.33 -8.74
N LYS A 79 8.40 -5.82 -7.74
CA LYS A 79 7.60 -7.05 -7.81
C LYS A 79 6.25 -6.86 -8.52
N GLY A 80 5.88 -5.64 -8.89
CA GLY A 80 4.64 -5.34 -9.62
C GLY A 80 3.37 -5.34 -8.77
N TYR A 81 3.47 -5.34 -7.43
CA TYR A 81 2.31 -5.20 -6.54
C TYR A 81 1.76 -3.76 -6.53
N VAL A 82 2.64 -2.79 -6.76
CA VAL A 82 2.29 -1.37 -6.90
C VAL A 82 2.73 -0.91 -8.29
N HIS A 83 1.78 -0.35 -9.05
CA HIS A 83 2.08 0.22 -10.36
C HIS A 83 2.21 1.74 -10.25
N PRO A 84 3.38 2.34 -10.53
CA PRO A 84 3.58 3.79 -10.46
C PRO A 84 2.55 4.60 -11.26
N LYS A 85 2.10 4.09 -12.41
CA LYS A 85 1.05 4.70 -13.26
C LYS A 85 -0.34 4.76 -12.60
N LYS A 86 -0.55 4.05 -11.50
CA LYS A 86 -1.81 4.02 -10.73
C LYS A 86 -1.72 4.91 -9.49
N LEU A 87 -0.53 5.38 -9.13
CA LEU A 87 -0.32 6.32 -8.04
C LEU A 87 -0.83 7.70 -8.46
N ARG A 88 -1.66 8.29 -7.60
CA ARG A 88 -2.15 9.67 -7.71
C ARG A 88 -1.51 10.59 -6.69
N TYR A 89 -1.14 10.05 -5.54
CA TYR A 89 -0.58 10.79 -4.43
C TYR A 89 0.61 10.01 -3.87
N VAL A 90 1.67 10.71 -3.50
CA VAL A 90 2.77 10.16 -2.72
C VAL A 90 2.98 11.10 -1.55
N VAL A 91 2.89 10.57 -0.33
CA VAL A 91 3.24 11.31 0.88
C VAL A 91 4.59 10.80 1.33
N LEU A 92 5.51 11.71 1.61
CA LEU A 92 6.83 11.41 2.13
C LEU A 92 6.95 12.08 3.49
N ASP A 93 6.92 11.28 4.55
CA ASP A 93 7.23 11.77 5.90
C ASP A 93 8.75 11.79 6.07
N GLU A 94 9.29 12.91 6.53
CA GLU A 94 10.73 13.19 6.70
C GLU A 94 11.58 12.99 5.42
N VAL A 95 11.40 13.87 4.41
CA VAL A 95 12.26 13.89 3.21
C VAL A 95 13.66 14.44 3.50
N ASP A 96 13.89 15.07 4.65
CA ASP A 96 15.19 15.64 4.99
C ASP A 96 15.62 15.37 6.43
N ARG A 97 16.75 14.68 6.56
CA ARG A 97 17.83 15.05 7.47
C ARG A 97 19.12 15.22 6.68
#